data_AF-A0A350I6R5-F1
#
_entry.id   AF-A0A350I6R5-F1
#
_cell.length_a   1.000
_cell.length_b   1.000
_cell.length_c   1.000
_cell.angle_alpha   90.00
_cell.angle_beta   90.00
_cell.angle_gamma   90.00
#
_symmetry.space_group_name_H-M   'P 1'
#
loop_
_entity.id
_entity.type
_entity.pdbx_description
1 polymer ?
#
loop_
_entity_poly.entity_id
_entity_poly.type
_entity_poly.pdbx_seq_one_letter_code
_entity_poly.pdbx_strand_id
1 'polypeptide(L)'
;MARNQYLELITLQIAAGQVLKTSSIDKFGYNSALGNTYETIWSGNNRYTYITTPGTAIVTSGDSDDNGGTVLILGLDAEYNEISETLTVGGPAGSAVFYRVHRASLLTANTGDTNQGA
;
A
#
# COMPACT_ATOMS: atom_id res chain seq x y z
N MET A 1 -43.22 18.42 -7.41
CA MET A 1 -42.22 17.97 -6.41
C MET A 1 -40.85 18.44 -6.87
N ALA A 2 -40.14 19.21 -6.05
CA ALA A 2 -38.76 19.58 -6.35
C ALA A 2 -37.90 18.31 -6.31
N ARG A 3 -37.34 17.93 -7.45
CA ARG A 3 -36.31 16.90 -7.52
C ARG A 3 -35.01 17.57 -7.11
N ASN A 4 -34.38 17.13 -6.02
CA ASN A 4 -33.05 17.61 -5.68
C ASN A 4 -32.11 17.24 -6.85
N GLN A 5 -31.63 18.24 -7.60
CA GLN A 5 -30.82 18.04 -8.80
C GLN A 5 -29.31 18.00 -8.52
N TYR A 6 -28.91 18.15 -7.25
CA TYR A 6 -27.52 18.10 -6.84
C TYR A 6 -27.23 16.77 -6.14
N LEU A 7 -26.28 16.01 -6.71
CA LEU A 7 -25.62 14.93 -5.98
C LEU A 7 -24.70 15.60 -4.95
N GLU A 8 -25.15 15.72 -3.71
CA GLU A 8 -24.36 16.13 -2.53
C GLU A 8 -23.36 15.01 -2.15
N LEU A 9 -22.53 14.58 -3.10
CA LEU A 9 -21.57 13.49 -2.91
C LEU A 9 -20.17 14.04 -3.12
N ILE A 10 -19.73 14.87 -2.17
CA ILE A 10 -18.35 15.35 -2.11
C ILE A 10 -17.36 14.18 -2.14
N THR A 11 -17.73 13.03 -1.58
CA THR A 11 -16.93 11.80 -1.65
C THR A 11 -16.74 11.28 -3.07
N LEU A 12 -17.76 11.36 -3.93
CA LEU A 12 -17.65 10.98 -5.34
C LEU A 12 -16.78 11.99 -6.11
N GLN A 13 -16.88 13.28 -5.79
CA GLN A 13 -16.04 14.32 -6.39
C GLN A 13 -14.57 14.18 -5.95
N ILE A 14 -14.30 13.84 -4.69
CA ILE A 14 -12.97 13.49 -4.19
C ILE A 14 -12.44 12.25 -4.92
N ALA A 15 -13.26 11.21 -5.04
CA ALA A 15 -12.88 9.98 -5.74
C ALA A 15 -12.63 10.19 -7.25
N ALA A 16 -13.35 11.12 -7.87
CA ALA A 16 -13.16 11.54 -9.25
C ALA A 16 -11.98 12.50 -9.46
N GLY A 17 -11.24 12.86 -8.40
CA GLY A 17 -10.10 13.79 -8.48
C GLY A 17 -10.50 15.25 -8.75
N GLN A 18 -11.77 15.62 -8.51
CA GLN A 18 -12.31 16.95 -8.78
C GLN A 18 -12.12 17.93 -7.61
N VAL A 19 -11.67 17.43 -6.46
CA VAL A 19 -11.43 18.23 -5.26
C VAL A 19 -9.93 18.33 -5.00
N LEU A 20 -9.44 19.56 -4.90
CA LEU A 20 -8.02 19.84 -4.68
C LEU A 20 -7.57 19.38 -3.29
N LYS A 21 -6.33 18.86 -3.22
CA LYS A 21 -5.69 18.42 -1.96
C LYS A 21 -6.48 17.35 -1.19
N THR A 22 -7.24 16.54 -1.91
CA THR A 22 -7.94 15.38 -1.35
C THR A 22 -7.60 14.14 -2.15
N SER A 23 -7.61 12.99 -1.49
CA SER A 23 -7.42 11.68 -2.11
C SER A 23 -8.43 10.70 -1.53
N SER A 24 -8.98 9.82 -2.37
CA SER A 24 -9.72 8.65 -1.91
C SER A 24 -8.79 7.44 -1.87
N ILE A 25 -8.87 6.67 -0.78
CA ILE A 25 -8.20 5.38 -0.67
C ILE A 25 -9.25 4.36 -0.26
N ASP A 26 -9.48 3.39 -1.15
CA ASP A 26 -10.26 2.21 -0.82
C ASP A 26 -9.32 1.07 -0.41
N LYS A 27 -9.59 0.45 0.74
CA LYS A 27 -8.89 -0.75 1.20
C LYS A 27 -9.90 -1.86 1.47
N PHE A 28 -9.64 -3.02 0.90
CA PHE A 28 -10.42 -4.23 1.07
C PHE A 28 -9.51 -5.36 1.52
N GLY A 29 -10.07 -6.37 2.16
CA GLY A 29 -9.34 -7.54 2.62
C GLY A 29 -10.29 -8.59 3.16
N TYR A 30 -9.74 -9.79 3.42
CA TYR A 30 -10.45 -10.88 4.04
C TYR A 30 -9.69 -11.33 5.29
N ASN A 31 -10.42 -11.53 6.39
CA ASN A 31 -9.88 -12.10 7.62
C ASN A 31 -10.83 -13.20 8.08
N SER A 32 -10.40 -14.46 7.95
CA SER A 32 -11.17 -15.64 8.38
C SER A 32 -11.26 -15.80 9.89
N ALA A 33 -10.44 -15.08 10.65
CA ALA A 33 -10.29 -15.18 12.10
C ALA A 33 -10.72 -13.90 12.82
N LEU A 34 -11.63 -13.12 12.23
CA LEU A 34 -12.12 -11.89 12.85
C LEU A 34 -12.86 -12.18 14.15
N GLY A 35 -12.33 -11.67 15.26
CA GLY A 35 -12.95 -11.78 16.58
C GLY A 35 -13.77 -10.54 16.97
N ASN A 36 -13.91 -10.32 18.28
CA ASN A 36 -14.57 -9.14 18.85
C ASN A 36 -13.60 -8.02 19.26
N THR A 37 -12.33 -8.09 18.83
CA THR A 37 -11.29 -7.10 19.14
C THR A 37 -11.02 -6.18 17.96
N TYR A 38 -10.52 -4.97 18.25
CA TYR A 38 -10.10 -4.04 17.22
C TYR A 38 -8.91 -4.60 16.42
N GLU A 39 -9.02 -4.57 15.09
CA GLU A 39 -7.98 -4.98 14.15
C GLU A 39 -7.84 -3.94 13.02
N THR A 40 -6.67 -3.93 12.38
CA THR A 40 -6.39 -3.07 11.23
C THR A 40 -6.54 -3.84 9.92
N ILE A 41 -6.80 -3.14 8.81
CA ILE A 41 -6.86 -3.76 7.48
C ILE A 41 -5.46 -3.85 6.88
N TRP A 42 -4.91 -5.07 6.83
CA TRP A 42 -3.64 -5.42 6.18
C TRP A 42 -3.59 -6.92 5.89
N SER A 43 -2.46 -7.45 5.42
CA SER A 43 -2.30 -8.87 5.07
C SER A 43 -2.26 -9.83 6.27
N GLY A 44 -2.34 -9.32 7.51
CA GLY A 44 -2.39 -10.12 8.73
C GLY A 44 -3.79 -10.17 9.37
N ASN A 45 -3.87 -10.75 10.57
CA ASN A 45 -5.11 -10.99 11.33
C ASN A 45 -5.04 -10.42 12.76
N ASN A 46 -4.43 -9.25 12.91
CA ASN A 46 -4.33 -8.54 14.18
C ASN A 46 -4.16 -7.02 13.97
N ARG A 47 -3.92 -6.29 15.05
CA ARG A 47 -3.54 -4.88 14.99
C ARG A 47 -2.10 -4.73 14.49
N TYR A 48 -1.95 -4.03 13.36
CA TYR A 48 -0.66 -3.71 12.76
C TYR A 48 0.19 -2.85 13.71
N THR A 49 1.42 -3.30 13.95
CA THR A 49 2.41 -2.58 14.74
C THR A 49 3.22 -1.68 13.82
N TYR A 50 3.13 -0.37 14.03
CA TYR A 50 3.95 0.61 13.32
C TYR A 50 5.36 0.64 13.89
N ILE A 51 6.35 0.83 13.01
CA ILE A 51 7.72 1.13 13.42
C ILE A 51 7.76 2.47 14.19
N THR A 52 8.64 2.57 15.17
CA THR A 52 8.82 3.78 15.98
C THR A 52 10.05 4.59 15.58
N THR A 53 10.93 4.01 14.77
CA THR A 53 12.13 4.64 14.22
C THR A 53 12.10 4.49 12.71
N PRO A 54 12.24 5.59 11.94
CA PRO A 54 12.30 5.52 10.48
C PRO A 54 13.47 4.64 9.99
N GLY A 55 13.29 3.96 8.85
CA GLY A 55 14.32 3.09 8.29
C GLY A 55 14.12 2.81 6.80
N THR A 56 15.14 2.23 6.18
CA THR A 56 15.11 1.83 4.76
C THR A 56 14.36 0.52 4.58
N ALA A 57 13.70 0.34 3.43
CA ALA A 57 13.03 -0.90 3.08
C ALA A 57 13.96 -1.87 2.32
N ILE A 58 13.69 -3.18 2.45
CA ILE A 58 14.26 -4.26 1.62
C ILE A 58 13.07 -5.06 1.08
N VAL A 59 13.14 -5.48 -0.18
CA VAL A 59 12.14 -6.37 -0.79
C VAL A 59 12.74 -7.75 -0.96
N THR A 60 12.14 -8.75 -0.31
CA THR A 60 12.60 -10.13 -0.32
C THR A 60 11.52 -11.05 -0.84
N SER A 61 11.92 -12.15 -1.49
CA SER A 61 11.04 -13.30 -1.75
C SER A 61 11.54 -14.54 -1.01
N GLY A 62 10.62 -15.48 -0.78
CA GLY A 62 10.95 -16.84 -0.34
C GLY A 62 11.47 -17.73 -1.49
N ASP A 63 11.26 -17.32 -2.74
CA ASP A 63 11.77 -17.99 -3.94
C ASP A 63 12.85 -17.13 -4.60
N SER A 64 14.02 -17.73 -4.88
CA SER A 64 15.11 -17.05 -5.57
C SER A 64 14.78 -16.73 -7.02
N ASP A 65 13.82 -17.44 -7.62
CA ASP A 65 13.38 -17.22 -9.00
C ASP A 65 12.61 -15.91 -9.18
N ASP A 66 12.24 -15.22 -8.09
CA ASP A 66 11.64 -13.87 -8.13
C ASP A 66 12.71 -12.75 -8.16
N ASN A 67 13.98 -13.09 -7.94
CA ASN A 67 15.05 -12.09 -7.80
C ASN A 67 15.29 -11.31 -9.10
N GLY A 68 15.40 -9.99 -8.99
CA GLY A 68 15.52 -9.09 -10.14
C GLY A 68 14.20 -8.49 -10.61
N GLY A 69 13.06 -8.95 -10.08
CA GLY A 69 11.78 -8.24 -10.20
C GLY A 69 11.85 -6.88 -9.50
N THR A 70 10.94 -5.96 -9.82
CA THR A 70 10.89 -4.63 -9.19
C THR A 70 9.56 -4.35 -8.54
N VAL A 71 9.60 -3.74 -7.36
CA VAL A 71 8.42 -3.39 -6.56
C VAL A 71 8.47 -1.91 -6.23
N LEU A 72 7.39 -1.19 -6.55
CA LEU A 72 7.16 0.16 -6.07
C LEU A 72 6.68 0.12 -4.62
N ILE A 73 7.41 0.78 -3.74
CA ILE A 73 7.05 1.01 -2.35
C ILE A 73 6.51 2.44 -2.22
N LEU A 74 5.38 2.58 -1.55
CA LEU A 74 4.73 3.86 -1.22
C LEU A 74 4.59 3.96 0.30
N GLY A 75 4.97 5.12 0.83
CA GLY A 75 5.06 5.33 2.26
C GLY A 75 5.17 6.78 2.65
N LEU A 76 5.45 7.01 3.93
CA LEU A 76 5.63 8.34 4.52
C LEU A 76 7.02 8.46 5.13
N ASP A 77 7.61 9.65 5.04
CA ASP A 77 8.81 10.03 5.79
C ASP A 77 8.50 10.39 7.25
N ALA A 78 9.50 10.85 8.01
CA ALA A 78 9.33 11.21 9.43
C ALA A 78 8.43 12.43 9.63
N GLU A 79 8.33 13.30 8.63
CA GLU A 79 7.47 14.48 8.56
C GLU A 79 6.06 14.18 8.02
N TYR A 80 5.75 12.90 7.75
CA TYR A 80 4.50 12.42 7.17
C TYR A 80 4.23 12.89 5.73
N ASN A 81 5.26 13.26 4.97
CA ASN A 81 5.14 13.49 3.54
C ASN A 81 5.15 12.17 2.78
N GLU A 82 4.36 12.09 1.70
CA GLU A 82 4.35 10.94 0.80
C GLU A 82 5.69 10.81 0.08
N ILE A 83 6.29 9.63 0.16
CA ILE A 83 7.52 9.24 -0.52
C ILE A 83 7.36 7.87 -1.18
N SER A 84 8.14 7.64 -2.22
CA SER A 84 8.15 6.37 -2.94
C SER A 84 9.54 5.95 -3.36
N GLU A 85 9.76 4.64 -3.46
CA GLU A 85 11.01 4.07 -3.96
C GLU A 85 10.71 2.76 -4.69
N THR A 86 11.31 2.57 -5.86
CA THR A 86 11.28 1.27 -6.56
C THR A 86 12.48 0.46 -6.14
N LEU A 87 12.24 -0.73 -5.59
CA LEU A 87 13.27 -1.64 -5.09
C LEU A 87 13.29 -2.95 -5.88
N THR A 88 14.47 -3.56 -5.98
CA THR A 88 14.67 -4.86 -6.61
C THR A 88 14.44 -5.98 -5.60
N VAL A 89 13.65 -6.99 -5.98
CA VAL A 89 13.45 -8.22 -5.19
C VAL A 89 14.79 -8.95 -5.05
N GLY A 90 15.18 -9.25 -3.81
CA GLY A 90 16.49 -9.84 -3.50
C GLY A 90 17.67 -8.87 -3.60
N GLY A 91 17.39 -7.58 -3.85
CA GLY A 91 18.38 -6.52 -3.89
C GLY A 91 18.79 -6.00 -2.50
N PRO A 92 19.75 -5.07 -2.44
CA PRO A 92 20.10 -4.39 -1.19
C PRO A 92 18.95 -3.49 -0.69
N ALA A 93 19.10 -2.98 0.53
CA ALA A 93 18.20 -1.96 1.06
C ALA A 93 18.16 -0.72 0.16
N GLY A 94 17.00 -0.09 0.14
CA GLY A 94 16.79 1.20 -0.49
C GLY A 94 17.53 2.34 0.18
N SER A 95 17.33 3.52 -0.39
CA SER A 95 17.86 4.80 0.09
C SER A 95 16.81 5.67 0.75
N ALA A 96 15.52 5.46 0.44
CA ALA A 96 14.44 6.20 1.06
C ALA A 96 14.22 5.71 2.50
N VAL A 97 14.10 6.66 3.42
CA VAL A 97 13.88 6.39 4.85
C VAL A 97 12.39 6.54 5.14
N PHE A 98 11.73 5.41 5.36
CA PHE A 98 10.30 5.35 5.62
C PHE A 98 10.03 5.34 7.13
N TYR A 99 9.08 6.17 7.56
CA TYR A 99 8.43 6.05 8.86
C TYR A 99 7.16 5.20 8.79
N ARG A 100 6.52 5.14 7.62
CA ARG A 100 5.44 4.19 7.33
C ARG A 100 5.54 3.66 5.90
N VAL A 101 5.25 2.39 5.71
CA VAL A 101 4.96 1.81 4.39
C VAL A 101 3.48 1.45 4.38
N HIS A 102 2.74 1.90 3.36
CA HIS A 102 1.29 1.70 3.30
C HIS A 102 0.79 1.04 2.02
N ARG A 103 1.64 0.92 1.00
CA ARG A 103 1.38 0.18 -0.23
C ARG A 103 2.68 -0.31 -0.89
N ALA A 104 2.61 -1.50 -1.46
CA ALA A 104 3.64 -2.07 -2.33
C ALA A 104 2.96 -2.59 -3.61
N SER A 105 3.62 -2.49 -4.75
CA SER A 105 3.08 -2.98 -6.03
C SER A 105 4.21 -3.51 -6.90
N LEU A 106 4.07 -4.75 -7.37
CA LEU A 106 4.99 -5.32 -8.35
C LEU A 106 4.87 -4.52 -9.66
N LEU A 107 5.98 -3.98 -10.15
CA LEU A 107 6.07 -3.28 -11.43
C LEU A 107 6.53 -4.22 -12.54
N THR A 108 7.55 -5.01 -12.25
CA THR A 108 8.15 -5.94 -13.21
C THR A 108 8.37 -7.28 -12.55
N ALA A 109 7.80 -8.34 -13.12
CA ALA A 109 8.22 -9.71 -12.84
C ALA A 109 9.49 -10.01 -13.65
N ASN A 110 10.45 -10.69 -13.03
CA ASN A 110 11.64 -11.17 -13.74
C ASN A 110 11.37 -12.51 -14.47
N THR A 111 10.35 -13.26 -14.05
CA THR A 111 9.95 -14.53 -14.63
C THR A 111 8.44 -14.58 -14.83
N GLY A 112 8.01 -15.03 -16.02
CA GLY A 112 6.60 -15.27 -16.37
C GLY A 112 5.71 -14.02 -16.37
N ASP A 113 4.45 -14.26 -16.74
CA ASP A 113 3.39 -13.23 -16.76
C ASP A 113 2.21 -13.58 -15.81
N THR A 114 2.37 -14.66 -15.03
CA THR A 114 1.33 -15.20 -14.16
C THR A 114 1.89 -15.50 -12.78
N ASN A 115 1.14 -15.16 -11.73
CA ASN A 115 1.51 -15.54 -10.36
C ASN A 115 1.48 -17.07 -10.22
N GLN A 116 2.60 -17.64 -9.78
CA GLN A 116 2.73 -19.08 -9.51
C GLN A 116 2.69 -19.43 -8.02
N GLY A 117 2.64 -18.43 -7.13
CA GLY A 117 2.49 -18.60 -5.68
C GLY A 117 1.02 -18.57 -5.24
N ALA A 118 0.64 -19.45 -4.31
CA ALA A 118 -0.68 -19.53 -3.68
C ALA A 118 -0.65 -19.06 -2.22
#